data_AF-A0AA38J5F3-F1
#
_entry.id   AF-A0AA38J5F3-F1
#
_cell.length_a   1.000
_cell.length_b   1.000
_cell.length_c   1.000
_cell.angle_alpha   90.00
_cell.angle_beta   90.00
_cell.angle_gamma   90.00
#
_symmetry.space_group_name_H-M   'P 1'
#
loop_
_entity.id
_entity.type
_entity.pdbx_description
1 polymer ?
#
loop_
_entity_poly.entity_id
_entity_poly.type
_entity_poly.pdbx_seq_one_letter_code
_entity_poly.pdbx_strand_id
1 'polypeptide(L)'
;MYLRFLFFVATVLATLAHANPKQAIDPYDLEDQIREQLENLRSTVRGAIFASFNSIDTIVRDVYYFRNDAMSAAEIAIQQEYQAFTTQVTTLKDLAQSAGYNVDICLQINEPLLDQLPQEIIDTLMECLAFANLEVTIIQNDSRYRIDILMNEVNVFDFQLDLCAGDFLCMSPLVEAIELALVNIPQKIGLIVQEAGDLAEDLKVLIKECTDAKVAQFVTEGGIVVSDISDCIDNIMS
;
A
#
# COMPACT_ATOMS: atom_id res chain seq x y z
N MET A 1 -0.09 -4.67 14.74
CA MET A 1 0.35 -5.74 13.83
C MET A 1 1.84 -6.11 13.95
N TYR A 2 2.60 -5.54 14.90
CA TYR A 2 4.02 -5.88 15.14
C TYR A 2 4.28 -7.14 15.99
N LEU A 3 3.28 -7.62 16.75
CA LEU A 3 3.48 -8.75 17.66
C LEU A 3 3.55 -10.13 16.98
N ARG A 4 3.09 -10.26 15.73
CA ARG A 4 3.09 -11.56 15.02
C ARG A 4 4.40 -11.85 14.29
N PHE A 5 5.13 -10.82 13.87
CA PHE A 5 6.45 -10.98 13.24
C PHE A 5 7.54 -11.33 14.28
N LEU A 6 7.46 -10.77 15.49
CA LEU A 6 8.36 -11.10 16.60
C LEU A 6 8.25 -12.57 17.06
N PHE A 7 7.08 -13.20 16.90
CA PHE A 7 6.91 -14.59 17.29
C PHE A 7 7.57 -15.59 16.33
N PHE A 8 7.76 -15.24 15.05
CA PHE A 8 8.43 -16.12 14.09
C PHE A 8 9.95 -16.08 14.23
N VAL A 9 10.53 -14.93 14.60
CA VAL A 9 11.96 -14.76 14.81
C VAL A 9 12.42 -15.42 16.13
N ALA A 10 11.58 -15.42 17.17
CA ALA A 10 11.95 -15.95 18.48
C ALA A 10 12.01 -17.49 18.56
N THR A 11 11.22 -18.22 17.77
CA THR A 11 11.23 -19.70 17.80
C THR A 11 12.39 -20.32 17.03
N VAL A 12 13.00 -19.59 16.08
CA VAL A 12 14.16 -20.08 15.30
C VAL A 12 15.48 -19.90 16.07
N LEU A 13 15.54 -18.96 17.01
CA LEU A 13 16.75 -18.65 17.80
C LEU A 13 17.02 -19.63 18.96
N ALA A 14 16.10 -20.54 19.30
CA ALA A 14 16.20 -21.37 20.51
C ALA A 14 16.86 -22.75 20.33
N THR A 15 17.30 -23.14 19.12
CA THR A 15 17.81 -24.50 18.83
C THR A 15 19.30 -24.61 18.48
N LEU A 16 20.06 -23.51 18.42
CA LEU A 16 21.46 -23.52 17.94
C LEU A 16 22.53 -23.53 19.04
N ALA A 17 22.39 -24.40 20.05
CA ALA A 17 23.44 -24.60 21.07
C ALA A 17 23.67 -26.08 21.37
N HIS A 18 24.22 -26.82 20.41
CA HIS A 18 24.88 -28.10 20.67
C HIS A 18 26.26 -28.09 20.01
N ALA A 19 27.29 -27.86 20.83
CA ALA A 19 28.68 -28.01 20.43
C ALA A 19 29.05 -29.51 20.39
N ASN A 20 29.31 -30.04 19.19
CA ASN A 20 29.78 -31.42 19.01
C ASN A 20 31.32 -31.48 19.03
N PRO A 21 31.92 -32.55 19.58
CA PRO A 21 33.37 -32.70 19.71
C PRO A 21 34.02 -32.94 18.33
N LYS A 22 35.28 -32.48 18.18
CA LYS A 22 36.12 -32.65 16.97
C LYS A 22 36.30 -34.12 16.61
N GLN A 23 35.39 -34.67 15.82
CA GLN A 23 35.56 -35.91 15.09
C GLN A 23 36.41 -35.61 13.84
N ALA A 24 37.29 -36.54 13.46
CA ALA A 24 37.99 -36.44 12.17
C ALA A 24 36.94 -36.56 11.07
N ILE A 25 36.60 -35.44 10.46
CA ILE A 25 35.57 -35.36 9.40
C ILE A 25 36.16 -36.01 8.15
N ASP A 26 35.56 -37.11 7.69
CA ASP A 26 35.82 -37.67 6.37
C ASP A 26 35.37 -36.62 5.32
N PRO A 27 36.15 -36.32 4.27
CA PRO A 27 35.71 -35.44 3.19
C PRO A 27 34.35 -35.80 2.58
N TYR A 28 33.98 -37.09 2.57
CA TYR A 28 32.64 -37.53 2.15
C TYR A 28 31.54 -37.09 3.13
N ASP A 29 31.81 -37.14 4.45
CA ASP A 29 30.87 -36.66 5.47
C ASP A 29 30.67 -35.13 5.40
N LEU A 30 31.68 -34.38 4.93
CA LEU A 30 31.57 -32.92 4.77
C LEU A 30 30.71 -32.53 3.57
N GLU A 31 30.87 -33.21 2.43
CA GLU A 31 30.04 -32.95 1.24
C GLU A 31 28.55 -33.22 1.55
N ASP A 32 28.25 -34.34 2.21
CA ASP A 32 26.88 -34.69 2.62
C ASP A 32 26.30 -33.66 3.59
N GLN A 33 27.08 -33.20 4.58
CA GLN A 33 26.67 -32.13 5.49
C GLN A 33 26.36 -30.82 4.75
N ILE A 34 27.19 -30.43 3.78
CA ILE A 34 26.94 -29.21 2.99
C ILE A 34 25.67 -29.37 2.16
N ARG A 35 25.44 -30.53 1.53
CA ARG A 35 24.21 -30.80 0.78
C ARG A 35 22.97 -30.73 1.67
N GLU A 36 23.02 -31.31 2.86
CA GLU A 36 21.92 -31.22 3.83
C GLU A 36 21.65 -29.76 4.25
N GLN A 37 22.70 -29.00 4.54
CA GLN A 37 22.55 -27.57 4.88
C GLN A 37 22.01 -26.75 3.71
N LEU A 38 22.41 -27.05 2.47
CA LEU A 38 21.88 -26.41 1.26
C LEU A 38 20.40 -26.72 1.04
N GLU A 39 19.98 -27.96 1.26
CA GLU A 39 18.57 -28.33 1.19
C GLU A 39 17.75 -27.61 2.27
N ASN A 40 18.28 -27.52 3.49
CA ASN A 40 17.67 -26.75 4.57
C ASN A 40 17.57 -25.25 4.23
N LEU A 41 18.65 -24.65 3.70
CA LEU A 41 18.67 -23.27 3.23
C LEU A 41 17.61 -23.05 2.15
N ARG A 42 17.58 -23.90 1.12
CA ARG A 42 16.62 -23.82 0.02
C ARG A 42 15.18 -23.93 0.52
N SER A 43 14.90 -24.86 1.43
CA SER A 43 13.58 -25.01 2.05
C SER A 43 13.18 -23.76 2.84
N THR A 44 14.09 -23.26 3.68
CA THR A 44 13.87 -22.06 4.51
C THR A 44 13.62 -20.82 3.67
N VAL A 45 14.46 -20.57 2.65
CA VAL A 45 14.32 -19.41 1.77
C VAL A 45 13.03 -19.50 0.95
N ARG A 46 12.68 -20.67 0.40
CA ARG A 46 11.39 -20.85 -0.30
C ARG A 46 10.19 -20.57 0.61
N GLY A 47 10.24 -21.03 1.86
CA GLY A 47 9.22 -20.74 2.86
C GLY A 47 9.09 -19.23 3.13
N ALA A 48 10.22 -18.54 3.29
CA ALA A 48 10.26 -17.09 3.47
C ALA A 48 9.71 -16.33 2.25
N ILE A 49 10.07 -16.74 1.04
CA ILE A 49 9.55 -16.16 -0.21
C ILE A 49 8.02 -16.33 -0.27
N PHE A 50 7.51 -17.53 -0.05
CA PHE A 50 6.07 -17.78 -0.07
C PHE A 50 5.32 -16.91 0.97
N ALA A 51 5.83 -16.82 2.19
CA ALA A 51 5.27 -15.95 3.23
C ALA A 51 5.33 -14.46 2.84
N SER A 52 6.42 -14.03 2.21
CA SER A 52 6.61 -12.65 1.78
C SER A 52 5.66 -12.25 0.66
N PHE A 53 5.40 -13.13 -0.32
CA PHE A 53 4.44 -12.87 -1.40
C PHE A 53 3.02 -12.72 -0.88
N ASN A 54 2.62 -13.58 0.08
CA ASN A 54 1.32 -13.42 0.75
C ASN A 54 1.22 -12.10 1.53
N SER A 55 2.33 -11.66 2.13
CA SER A 55 2.39 -10.39 2.86
C SER A 55 2.27 -9.20 1.91
N ILE A 56 3.00 -9.20 0.79
CA ILE A 56 2.91 -8.17 -0.26
C ILE A 56 1.50 -8.12 -0.85
N ASP A 57 0.87 -9.27 -1.14
CA ASP A 57 -0.50 -9.31 -1.64
C ASP A 57 -1.51 -8.76 -0.64
N THR A 58 -1.26 -8.94 0.66
CA THR A 58 -2.08 -8.36 1.73
C THR A 58 -1.92 -6.85 1.78
N ILE A 59 -0.69 -6.34 1.72
CA ILE A 59 -0.38 -4.90 1.68
C ILE A 59 -1.08 -4.23 0.50
N VAL A 60 -0.90 -4.79 -0.69
CA VAL A 60 -1.51 -4.31 -1.94
C VAL A 60 -3.04 -4.28 -1.85
N ARG A 61 -3.64 -5.34 -1.34
CA ARG A 61 -5.09 -5.43 -1.17
C ARG A 61 -5.62 -4.39 -0.17
N ASP A 62 -4.88 -4.14 0.90
CA ASP A 62 -5.22 -3.14 1.90
C ASP A 62 -5.25 -1.73 1.30
N VAL A 63 -4.29 -1.39 0.44
CA VAL A 63 -4.31 -0.11 -0.30
C VAL A 63 -5.52 -0.03 -1.24
N TYR A 64 -5.87 -1.11 -1.96
CA TYR A 64 -7.06 -1.12 -2.81
C TYR A 64 -8.35 -0.87 -2.02
N TYR A 65 -8.51 -1.51 -0.86
CA TYR A 65 -9.68 -1.27 -0.01
C TYR A 65 -9.68 0.15 0.53
N PHE A 66 -8.54 0.64 1.03
CA PHE A 66 -8.42 2.01 1.50
C PHE A 66 -8.79 3.04 0.42
N ARG A 67 -8.32 2.85 -0.82
CA ARG A 67 -8.68 3.71 -1.96
C ARG A 67 -10.19 3.75 -2.19
N ASN A 68 -10.84 2.59 -2.21
CA ASN A 68 -12.27 2.51 -2.48
C ASN A 68 -13.08 3.11 -1.32
N ASP A 69 -12.68 2.84 -0.08
CA ASP A 69 -13.32 3.41 1.11
C ASP A 69 -13.17 4.94 1.14
N ALA A 70 -12.00 5.47 0.80
CA ALA A 70 -11.74 6.91 0.71
C ALA A 70 -12.58 7.57 -0.40
N MET A 71 -12.71 6.93 -1.55
CA MET A 71 -13.58 7.39 -2.64
C MET A 71 -15.04 7.44 -2.21
N SER A 72 -15.58 6.36 -1.61
CA SER A 72 -16.97 6.34 -1.13
C SER A 72 -17.21 7.35 -0.01
N ALA A 73 -16.24 7.55 0.90
CA ALA A 73 -16.35 8.56 1.95
C ALA A 73 -16.40 9.98 1.35
N ALA A 74 -15.59 10.27 0.34
CA ALA A 74 -15.59 11.55 -0.36
C ALA A 74 -16.91 11.80 -1.11
N GLU A 75 -17.44 10.80 -1.82
CA GLU A 75 -18.75 10.89 -2.48
C GLU A 75 -19.88 11.20 -1.49
N ILE A 76 -19.89 10.53 -0.33
CA ILE A 76 -20.87 10.79 0.73
C ILE A 76 -20.72 12.22 1.26
N ALA A 77 -19.49 12.69 1.48
CA ALA A 77 -19.25 14.05 1.95
C ALA A 77 -19.74 15.10 0.94
N ILE A 78 -19.44 14.92 -0.35
CA ILE A 78 -19.93 15.79 -1.43
C ILE A 78 -21.47 15.80 -1.46
N GLN A 79 -22.12 14.64 -1.35
CA GLN A 79 -23.59 14.55 -1.34
C GLN A 79 -24.21 15.26 -0.12
N GLN A 80 -23.60 15.17 1.05
CA GLN A 80 -24.07 15.85 2.26
C GLN A 80 -23.96 17.37 2.13
N GLU A 81 -22.83 17.87 1.64
CA GLU A 81 -22.62 19.30 1.41
C GLU A 81 -23.54 19.83 0.30
N TYR A 82 -23.76 19.06 -0.76
CA TYR A 82 -24.74 19.39 -1.79
C TYR A 82 -26.14 19.57 -1.21
N GLN A 83 -26.62 18.62 -0.39
CA GLN A 83 -27.91 18.72 0.28
C GLN A 83 -28.01 19.96 1.17
N ALA A 84 -26.92 20.32 1.86
CA ALA A 84 -26.85 21.52 2.68
C ALA A 84 -26.99 22.79 1.81
N PHE A 85 -26.28 22.87 0.68
CA PHE A 85 -26.39 23.98 -0.26
C PHE A 85 -27.79 24.09 -0.89
N THR A 86 -28.37 23.00 -1.37
CA THR A 86 -29.74 23.00 -1.91
C THR A 86 -30.77 23.47 -0.87
N THR A 87 -30.59 23.07 0.40
CA THR A 87 -31.46 23.52 1.50
C THR A 87 -31.33 25.03 1.74
N GLN A 88 -30.11 25.57 1.70
CA GLN A 88 -29.88 27.02 1.82
C GLN A 88 -30.53 27.79 0.68
N VAL A 89 -30.33 27.35 -0.58
CA VAL A 89 -30.94 27.97 -1.76
C VAL A 89 -32.47 27.93 -1.68
N THR A 90 -33.04 26.78 -1.28
CA THR A 90 -34.50 26.64 -1.09
C THR A 90 -35.02 27.60 -0.03
N THR A 91 -34.31 27.76 1.08
CA THR A 91 -34.69 28.69 2.16
C THR A 91 -34.67 30.15 1.68
N LEU A 92 -33.64 30.55 0.92
CA LEU A 92 -33.56 31.90 0.34
C LEU A 92 -34.70 32.16 -0.66
N LYS A 93 -35.01 31.17 -1.50
CA LYS A 93 -36.12 31.22 -2.45
C LYS A 93 -37.47 31.38 -1.76
N ASP A 94 -37.74 30.55 -0.75
CA ASP A 94 -38.99 30.58 0.01
C ASP A 94 -39.17 31.92 0.74
N LEU A 95 -38.07 32.47 1.28
CA LEU A 95 -38.08 33.78 1.94
C LEU A 95 -38.44 34.91 0.95
N ALA A 96 -37.78 34.96 -0.20
CA ALA A 96 -38.03 35.99 -1.20
C ALA A 96 -39.44 35.89 -1.79
N GLN A 97 -39.92 34.67 -2.09
CA GLN A 97 -41.27 34.42 -2.57
C GLN A 97 -42.33 34.82 -1.54
N SER A 98 -42.10 34.53 -0.25
CA SER A 98 -43.00 34.93 0.84
C SER A 98 -43.09 36.46 1.00
N ALA A 99 -42.03 37.18 0.62
CA ALA A 99 -41.99 38.64 0.56
C ALA A 99 -42.54 39.22 -0.75
N GLY A 100 -42.96 38.39 -1.70
CA GLY A 100 -43.55 38.81 -2.98
C GLY A 100 -42.53 39.19 -4.05
N TYR A 101 -41.26 38.85 -3.87
CA TYR A 101 -40.21 39.09 -4.86
C TYR A 101 -40.07 37.90 -5.82
N ASN A 102 -39.80 38.19 -7.10
CA ASN A 102 -39.41 37.17 -8.07
C ASN A 102 -37.87 37.10 -8.13
N VAL A 103 -37.32 35.92 -7.81
CA VAL A 103 -35.88 35.64 -7.77
C VAL A 103 -35.43 34.65 -8.86
N ASP A 104 -36.29 34.31 -9.83
CA ASP A 104 -35.98 33.34 -10.88
C ASP A 104 -34.69 33.69 -11.63
N ILE A 105 -34.43 34.98 -11.83
CA ILE A 105 -33.21 35.47 -12.51
C ILE A 105 -31.92 35.13 -11.75
N CYS A 106 -31.97 35.04 -10.41
CA CYS A 106 -30.83 34.66 -9.57
C CYS A 106 -30.56 33.15 -9.61
N LEU A 107 -31.61 32.35 -9.87
CA LEU A 107 -31.56 30.89 -9.83
C LEU A 107 -31.26 30.28 -11.20
N GLN A 108 -31.67 30.94 -12.28
CA GLN A 108 -31.66 30.38 -13.64
C GLN A 108 -30.30 29.82 -14.10
N ILE A 109 -29.19 30.42 -13.65
CA ILE A 109 -27.83 29.97 -13.98
C ILE A 109 -27.22 29.19 -12.80
N ASN A 110 -27.42 29.66 -11.58
CA ASN A 110 -26.70 29.16 -10.41
C ASN A 110 -27.25 27.83 -9.88
N GLU A 111 -28.57 27.58 -9.90
CA GLU A 111 -29.13 26.27 -9.51
C GLU A 111 -28.60 25.15 -10.42
N PRO A 112 -28.64 25.26 -11.76
CA PRO A 112 -28.06 24.24 -12.64
C PRO A 112 -26.55 24.01 -12.44
N LEU A 113 -25.78 25.05 -12.13
CA LEU A 113 -24.35 24.92 -11.81
C LEU A 113 -24.16 24.12 -10.52
N LEU A 114 -24.93 24.44 -9.47
CA LEU A 114 -24.89 23.72 -8.21
C LEU A 114 -25.29 22.24 -8.37
N ASP A 115 -26.28 21.95 -9.22
CA ASP A 115 -26.75 20.59 -9.49
C ASP A 115 -25.72 19.73 -10.26
N GLN A 116 -24.89 20.35 -11.10
CA GLN A 116 -23.86 19.66 -11.91
C GLN A 116 -22.55 19.45 -11.15
N LEU A 117 -22.21 20.38 -10.26
CA LEU A 117 -20.94 20.41 -9.54
C LEU A 117 -20.56 19.10 -8.83
N PRO A 118 -21.47 18.36 -8.15
CA PRO A 118 -21.11 17.10 -7.52
C PRO A 118 -20.51 16.09 -8.49
N GLN A 119 -21.10 15.97 -9.68
CA GLN A 119 -20.63 15.00 -10.68
C GLN A 119 -19.27 15.42 -11.24
N GLU A 120 -19.09 16.72 -11.54
CA GLU A 120 -17.81 17.23 -12.03
C GLU A 120 -16.66 16.97 -11.03
N ILE A 121 -16.91 17.20 -9.74
CA ILE A 121 -15.89 16.93 -8.71
C ILE A 121 -15.64 15.42 -8.58
N ILE A 122 -16.66 14.57 -8.63
CA ILE A 122 -16.51 13.10 -8.58
C ILE A 122 -15.67 12.60 -9.77
N ASP A 123 -15.90 13.11 -10.97
CA ASP A 123 -15.12 12.72 -12.16
C ASP A 123 -13.64 13.08 -11.98
N THR A 124 -13.35 14.30 -11.50
CA THR A 124 -11.95 14.71 -11.23
C THR A 124 -11.32 13.99 -10.02
N LEU A 125 -12.13 13.54 -9.06
CA LEU A 125 -11.68 12.67 -7.97
C LEU A 125 -11.24 11.30 -8.51
N MET A 126 -12.00 10.72 -9.42
CA MET A 126 -11.62 9.45 -10.08
C MET A 126 -10.30 9.57 -10.83
N GLU A 127 -10.10 10.67 -11.56
CA GLU A 127 -8.83 10.97 -12.24
C GLU A 127 -7.68 11.12 -11.23
N CYS A 128 -7.93 11.87 -10.16
CA CYS A 128 -6.96 12.07 -9.09
C CYS A 128 -6.57 10.76 -8.39
N LEU A 129 -7.44 9.75 -8.34
CA LEU A 129 -7.15 8.43 -7.76
C LEU A 129 -6.66 7.38 -8.79
N ALA A 130 -6.46 7.75 -10.06
CA ALA A 130 -6.03 6.82 -11.10
C ALA A 130 -4.59 6.32 -10.88
N PHE A 131 -3.70 7.18 -10.37
CA PHE A 131 -2.29 6.85 -10.15
C PHE A 131 -2.11 5.70 -9.14
N ALA A 132 -2.99 5.61 -8.13
CA ALA A 132 -2.86 4.64 -7.06
C ALA A 132 -2.85 3.18 -7.56
N ASN A 133 -3.62 2.87 -8.61
CA ASN A 133 -3.63 1.52 -9.18
C ASN A 133 -2.28 1.15 -9.82
N LEU A 134 -1.63 2.12 -10.46
CA LEU A 134 -0.32 1.94 -11.07
C LEU A 134 0.76 1.77 -9.99
N GLU A 135 0.76 2.63 -8.98
CA GLU A 135 1.74 2.57 -7.88
C GLU A 135 1.64 1.26 -7.09
N VAL A 136 0.43 0.80 -6.80
CA VAL A 136 0.21 -0.51 -6.18
C VAL A 136 0.82 -1.66 -7.01
N THR A 137 0.66 -1.60 -8.34
CA THR A 137 1.23 -2.60 -9.26
C THR A 137 2.76 -2.54 -9.26
N ILE A 138 3.34 -1.34 -9.20
CA ILE A 138 4.79 -1.14 -9.13
C ILE A 138 5.34 -1.72 -7.83
N ILE A 139 4.74 -1.38 -6.68
CA ILE A 139 5.13 -1.90 -5.36
C ILE A 139 5.12 -3.43 -5.38
N GLN A 140 4.05 -4.05 -5.89
CA GLN A 140 3.93 -5.50 -5.94
C GLN A 140 5.02 -6.15 -6.80
N ASN A 141 5.21 -5.65 -8.02
CA ASN A 141 6.12 -6.25 -8.99
C ASN A 141 7.59 -6.05 -8.61
N ASP A 142 7.96 -4.85 -8.16
CA ASP A 142 9.33 -4.55 -7.72
C ASP A 142 9.71 -5.41 -6.50
N SER A 143 8.83 -5.48 -5.51
CA SER A 143 9.08 -6.27 -4.30
C SER A 143 9.23 -7.76 -4.63
N ARG A 144 8.35 -8.31 -5.48
CA ARG A 144 8.43 -9.71 -5.92
C ARG A 144 9.71 -10.00 -6.67
N TYR A 145 10.07 -9.14 -7.63
CA TYR A 145 11.31 -9.27 -8.40
C TYR A 145 12.55 -9.26 -7.51
N ARG A 146 12.64 -8.32 -6.57
CA ARG A 146 13.76 -8.22 -5.62
C ARG A 146 13.88 -9.46 -4.75
N ILE A 147 12.76 -10.02 -4.31
CA ILE A 147 12.71 -11.26 -3.52
C ILE A 147 13.12 -12.48 -4.35
N ASP A 148 12.62 -12.61 -5.59
CA ASP A 148 12.95 -13.74 -6.47
C ASP A 148 14.45 -13.81 -6.77
N ILE A 149 15.12 -12.66 -6.95
CA ILE A 149 16.57 -12.61 -7.17
C ILE A 149 17.35 -13.23 -6.00
N LEU A 150 16.82 -13.17 -4.77
CA LEU A 150 17.51 -13.75 -3.61
C LEU A 150 17.62 -15.28 -3.68
N MET A 151 16.78 -15.97 -4.48
CA MET A 151 16.99 -17.39 -4.76
C MET A 151 18.29 -17.67 -5.52
N ASN A 152 18.78 -16.70 -6.30
CA ASN A 152 20.06 -16.86 -6.99
C ASN A 152 21.22 -16.93 -5.99
N GLU A 153 21.11 -16.27 -4.83
CA GLU A 153 22.13 -16.38 -3.77
C GLU A 153 22.22 -17.83 -3.25
N VAL A 154 21.10 -18.57 -3.18
CA VAL A 154 21.09 -20.00 -2.81
C VAL A 154 21.74 -20.86 -3.90
N ASN A 155 21.38 -20.63 -5.17
CA ASN A 155 21.90 -21.41 -6.30
C ASN A 155 23.41 -21.22 -6.50
N VAL A 156 23.98 -20.10 -6.05
CA VAL A 156 25.44 -19.88 -6.09
C VAL A 156 26.18 -20.89 -5.21
N PHE A 157 25.62 -21.28 -4.07
CA PHE A 157 26.28 -22.26 -3.20
C PHE A 157 26.26 -23.67 -3.79
N ASP A 158 25.18 -24.08 -4.48
CA ASP A 158 25.16 -25.34 -5.22
C ASP A 158 26.28 -25.36 -6.28
N PHE A 159 26.41 -24.28 -7.04
CA PHE A 159 27.46 -24.17 -8.06
C PHE A 159 28.87 -24.19 -7.45
N GLN A 160 29.08 -23.53 -6.31
CA GLN A 160 30.37 -23.53 -5.62
C GLN A 160 30.73 -24.91 -5.06
N LEU A 161 29.75 -25.64 -4.53
CA LEU A 161 29.96 -27.02 -4.06
C LEU A 161 30.42 -27.92 -5.22
N ASP A 162 29.74 -27.84 -6.36
CA ASP A 162 30.10 -28.62 -7.56
C ASP A 162 31.51 -28.28 -8.07
N LEU A 163 31.92 -27.00 -7.98
CA LEU A 163 33.26 -26.56 -8.37
C LEU A 163 34.36 -27.07 -7.42
N CYS A 164 34.06 -27.29 -6.15
CA CYS A 164 35.04 -27.78 -5.19
C CYS A 164 35.46 -29.25 -5.43
N ALA A 165 34.68 -30.03 -6.19
CA ALA A 165 35.01 -31.40 -6.59
C ALA A 165 35.54 -32.32 -5.46
N GLY A 166 35.01 -32.16 -4.25
CA GLY A 166 35.40 -32.94 -3.06
C GLY A 166 36.66 -32.43 -2.33
N ASP A 167 37.23 -31.29 -2.70
CA ASP A 167 38.36 -30.69 -1.97
C ASP A 167 37.88 -30.08 -0.64
N PHE A 168 38.29 -30.69 0.47
CA PHE A 168 37.97 -30.26 1.83
C PHE A 168 38.32 -28.78 2.10
N LEU A 169 39.46 -28.30 1.63
CA LEU A 169 39.89 -26.92 1.87
C LEU A 169 39.04 -25.91 1.08
N CYS A 170 38.44 -26.34 -0.03
CA CYS A 170 37.49 -25.56 -0.81
C CYS A 170 36.08 -25.59 -0.19
N MET A 171 35.67 -26.74 0.37
CA MET A 171 34.33 -26.96 0.91
C MET A 171 34.12 -26.35 2.30
N SER A 172 35.15 -26.35 3.17
CA SER A 172 35.01 -25.88 4.55
C SER A 172 34.46 -24.44 4.70
N PRO A 173 34.86 -23.45 3.89
CA PRO A 173 34.27 -22.11 3.93
C PRO A 173 32.80 -22.04 3.51
N LEU A 174 32.30 -23.02 2.74
CA LEU A 174 30.90 -23.03 2.29
C LEU A 174 29.93 -23.28 3.44
N VAL A 175 30.29 -24.10 4.43
CA VAL A 175 29.46 -24.37 5.62
C VAL A 175 29.14 -23.06 6.34
N GLU A 176 30.16 -22.29 6.69
CA GLU A 176 29.99 -20.99 7.38
C GLU A 176 29.17 -20.00 6.52
N ALA A 177 29.38 -20.00 5.20
CA ALA A 177 28.64 -19.14 4.29
C ALA A 177 27.15 -19.51 4.20
N ILE A 178 26.83 -20.81 4.21
CA ILE A 178 25.45 -21.32 4.20
C ILE A 178 24.75 -21.03 5.54
N GLU A 179 25.43 -21.24 6.66
CA GLU A 179 24.92 -20.89 8.00
C GLU A 179 24.59 -19.41 8.11
N LEU A 180 25.45 -18.55 7.56
CA LEU A 180 25.19 -17.11 7.50
C LEU A 180 24.01 -16.78 6.57
N ALA A 181 23.91 -17.45 5.42
CA ALA A 181 22.82 -17.25 4.46
C ALA A 181 21.45 -17.66 5.01
N LEU A 182 21.39 -18.69 5.86
CA LEU A 182 20.19 -19.13 6.58
C LEU A 182 19.56 -18.00 7.42
N VAL A 183 20.38 -17.06 7.89
CA VAL A 183 19.93 -15.89 8.65
C VAL A 183 19.72 -14.68 7.75
N ASN A 184 20.71 -14.38 6.91
CA ASN A 184 20.75 -13.13 6.16
C ASN A 184 19.70 -13.05 5.04
N ILE A 185 19.45 -14.15 4.31
CA ILE A 185 18.50 -14.13 3.19
C ILE A 185 17.07 -13.88 3.69
N PRO A 186 16.55 -14.59 4.71
CA PRO A 186 15.24 -14.27 5.29
C PRO A 186 15.14 -12.84 5.82
N GLN A 187 16.21 -12.29 6.40
CA GLN A 187 16.24 -10.89 6.85
C GLN A 187 16.12 -9.91 5.69
N LYS A 188 16.86 -10.11 4.59
CA LYS A 188 16.74 -9.30 3.37
C LYS A 188 15.32 -9.34 2.80
N ILE A 189 14.70 -10.52 2.75
CA ILE A 189 13.29 -10.67 2.33
C ILE A 189 12.38 -9.85 3.24
N GLY A 190 12.57 -9.95 4.56
CA GLY A 190 11.80 -9.18 5.55
C GLY A 190 11.91 -7.68 5.35
N LEU A 191 13.11 -7.17 5.05
CA LEU A 191 13.33 -5.75 4.76
C LEU A 191 12.59 -5.31 3.49
N ILE A 192 12.59 -6.10 2.42
CA ILE A 192 11.84 -5.78 1.19
C ILE A 192 10.34 -5.70 1.47
N VAL A 193 9.79 -6.64 2.27
CA VAL A 193 8.38 -6.60 2.68
C VAL A 193 8.07 -5.36 3.52
N GLN A 194 8.98 -4.96 4.40
CA GLN A 194 8.83 -3.75 5.21
C GLN A 194 8.82 -2.50 4.32
N GLU A 195 9.77 -2.37 3.41
CA GLU A 195 9.83 -1.24 2.45
C GLU A 195 8.55 -1.16 1.60
N ALA A 196 8.02 -2.31 1.15
CA ALA A 196 6.75 -2.36 0.43
C ALA A 196 5.58 -1.86 1.30
N GLY A 197 5.59 -2.17 2.60
CA GLY A 197 4.64 -1.67 3.58
C GLY A 197 4.73 -0.15 3.77
N ASP A 198 5.95 0.37 3.88
CA ASP A 198 6.20 1.81 4.05
C ASP A 198 5.71 2.59 2.82
N LEU A 199 6.04 2.13 1.60
CA LEU A 199 5.55 2.72 0.35
C LEU A 199 4.02 2.67 0.22
N ALA A 200 3.39 1.60 0.72
CA ALA A 200 1.94 1.48 0.72
C ALA A 200 1.27 2.46 1.69
N GLU A 201 1.88 2.74 2.84
CA GLU A 201 1.38 3.77 3.76
C GLU A 201 1.51 5.18 3.17
N ASP A 202 2.65 5.49 2.55
CA ASP A 202 2.84 6.76 1.84
C ASP A 202 1.77 6.96 0.74
N LEU A 203 1.45 5.88 0.00
CA LEU A 203 0.41 5.92 -1.01
C LEU A 203 -0.99 6.16 -0.42
N LYS A 204 -1.31 5.61 0.76
CA LYS A 204 -2.58 5.90 1.46
C LYS A 204 -2.67 7.38 1.87
N VAL A 205 -1.56 7.99 2.29
CA VAL A 205 -1.53 9.42 2.59
C VAL A 205 -1.88 10.23 1.34
N LEU A 206 -1.26 9.92 0.19
CA LEU A 206 -1.54 10.62 -1.07
C LEU A 206 -2.99 10.44 -1.53
N ILE A 207 -3.55 9.23 -1.39
CA ILE A 207 -4.98 8.97 -1.65
C ILE A 207 -5.85 9.87 -0.78
N LYS A 208 -5.54 9.97 0.51
CA LYS A 208 -6.31 10.80 1.45
C LYS A 208 -6.20 12.29 1.13
N GLU A 209 -5.00 12.78 0.83
CA GLU A 209 -4.78 14.18 0.45
C GLU A 209 -5.58 14.54 -0.81
N CYS A 210 -5.57 13.65 -1.81
CA CYS A 210 -6.37 13.79 -3.02
C CYS A 210 -7.88 13.86 -2.71
N THR A 211 -8.40 12.94 -1.89
CA THR A 211 -9.83 12.92 -1.54
C THR A 211 -10.25 14.14 -0.73
N ASP A 212 -9.46 14.51 0.28
CA ASP A 212 -9.73 15.67 1.14
C ASP A 212 -9.70 16.98 0.33
N ALA A 213 -8.74 17.12 -0.59
CA ALA A 213 -8.65 18.27 -1.47
C ALA A 213 -9.87 18.41 -2.38
N LYS A 214 -10.42 17.29 -2.89
CA LYS A 214 -11.59 17.30 -3.77
C LYS A 214 -12.88 17.63 -3.03
N VAL A 215 -13.07 17.11 -1.83
CA VAL A 215 -14.19 17.53 -0.96
C VAL A 215 -14.09 19.03 -0.65
N ALA A 216 -12.90 19.53 -0.31
CA ALA A 216 -12.69 20.95 -0.04
C ALA A 216 -12.95 21.84 -1.28
N GLN A 217 -12.57 21.35 -2.47
CA GLN A 217 -12.88 22.02 -3.74
C GLN A 217 -14.40 22.14 -3.94
N PHE A 218 -15.15 21.05 -3.73
CA PHE A 218 -16.62 21.07 -3.82
C PHE A 218 -17.25 22.09 -2.87
N VAL A 219 -16.84 22.08 -1.59
CA VAL A 219 -17.36 23.02 -0.59
C VAL A 219 -17.08 24.47 -0.98
N THR A 220 -15.88 24.73 -1.51
CA THR A 220 -15.49 26.08 -1.94
C THR A 220 -16.30 26.54 -3.14
N GLU A 221 -16.38 25.74 -4.19
CA GLU A 221 -17.09 26.09 -5.43
C GLU A 221 -18.60 26.17 -5.21
N GLY A 222 -19.19 25.22 -4.48
CA GLY A 222 -20.60 25.26 -4.12
C GLY A 222 -20.95 26.45 -3.22
N GLY A 223 -20.06 26.80 -2.28
CA GLY A 223 -20.19 27.99 -1.43
C GLY A 223 -20.21 29.30 -2.23
N ILE A 224 -19.40 29.40 -3.29
CA ILE A 224 -19.42 30.56 -4.20
C ILE A 224 -20.78 30.66 -4.89
N VAL A 225 -21.30 29.56 -5.43
CA VAL A 225 -22.60 29.55 -6.12
C VAL A 225 -23.75 29.97 -5.18
N VAL A 226 -23.75 29.46 -3.95
CA VAL A 226 -24.76 29.85 -2.93
C VAL A 226 -24.62 31.33 -2.55
N SER A 227 -23.38 31.84 -2.42
CA SER A 227 -23.14 33.26 -2.15
C SER A 227 -23.67 34.15 -3.28
N ASP A 228 -23.40 33.79 -4.54
CA ASP A 228 -23.87 34.54 -5.71
C ASP A 228 -25.41 34.58 -5.78
N ILE A 229 -26.09 33.48 -5.41
CA ILE A 229 -27.55 33.45 -5.27
C ILE A 229 -28.01 34.40 -4.16
N SER A 230 -27.41 34.32 -2.97
CA SER A 230 -27.77 35.16 -1.83
C SER A 230 -27.62 36.64 -2.16
N ASP A 231 -26.47 37.04 -2.71
CA ASP A 231 -26.19 38.43 -3.06
C ASP A 231 -27.15 38.94 -4.13
N CYS A 232 -27.50 38.11 -5.12
CA CYS A 232 -28.49 38.47 -6.14
C CYS A 232 -29.89 38.69 -5.53
N ILE A 233 -30.31 37.82 -4.61
CA ILE A 233 -31.61 37.93 -3.93
C ILE A 233 -31.65 39.18 -3.06
N ASP A 234 -30.60 39.44 -2.27
CA ASP A 234 -30.51 40.60 -1.39
C ASP A 234 -30.60 41.91 -2.19
N ASN A 235 -29.97 41.98 -3.38
CA ASN A 235 -30.07 43.14 -4.28
C ASN A 235 -31.47 43.37 -4.85
N ILE A 236 -32.31 42.32 -4.98
CA ILE A 236 -33.71 42.45 -5.43
C ILE A 236 -34.61 42.92 -4.28
N MET A 237 -34.29 42.53 -3.05
CA MET A 237 -35.08 42.82 -1.86
C MET A 237 -34.81 44.20 -1.24
N SER A 238 -33.66 44.81 -1.55
CA SER A 238 -33.25 46.15 -1.10
C SER A 238 -33.94 47.28 -1.88
#